data_AF-A0A0R1H2B6-F1
#
_entry.id   AF-A0A0R1H2B6-F1
#
_cell.length_a   1.000
_cell.length_b   1.000
_cell.length_c   1.000
_cell.angle_alpha   90.00
_cell.angle_beta   90.00
_cell.angle_gamma   90.00
#
_symmetry.space_group_name_H-M   'P 1'
#
loop_
_entity.id
_entity.type
_entity.pdbx_description
1 polymer ?
#
loop_
_entity_poly.entity_id
_entity_poly.type
_entity_poly.pdbx_seq_one_letter_code
_entity_poly.pdbx_strand_id
1 'polypeptide(L)'
;MQRFLKGLAVGSAIGGVYGLLTAKRSGVETRHRLRRQVTDLTDSVQRVNNSVQAFQAALEHLDTVNTETATPTLAAIEKLIQEFQFQSEPRLKRVKDATETLNRDLGQDD
;
A
#
# COMPACT_ATOMS: atom_id res chain seq x y z
N MET A 1 -8.38 16.31 -11.36
CA MET A 1 -9.10 15.90 -10.12
C MET A 1 -10.61 15.84 -10.27
N GLN A 2 -11.31 16.89 -10.71
CA GLN A 2 -12.78 16.97 -10.60
C GLN A 2 -13.57 15.89 -11.37
N ARG A 3 -13.07 15.42 -12.52
CA ARG A 3 -13.71 14.35 -13.30
C ARG A 3 -13.61 12.99 -12.60
N PHE A 4 -12.49 12.72 -11.92
CA PHE A 4 -12.29 11.51 -11.12
C PHE A 4 -13.19 11.50 -9.89
N LEU A 5 -13.27 12.62 -9.15
CA LEU A 5 -14.16 12.75 -7.99
C LEU A 5 -15.64 12.58 -8.35
N LYS A 6 -16.10 13.16 -9.46
CA LYS A 6 -17.47 12.94 -9.96
C LYS A 6 -17.71 11.48 -10.34
N GLY A 7 -16.77 10.85 -11.04
CA GLY A 7 -16.86 9.44 -11.39
C GLY A 7 -16.88 8.53 -10.15
N LEU A 8 -16.03 8.83 -9.16
CA LEU A 8 -15.97 8.12 -7.88
C LEU A 8 -17.28 8.27 -7.11
N ALA A 9 -17.84 9.48 -7.02
CA ALA A 9 -19.08 9.73 -6.28
C ALA A 9 -20.29 9.01 -6.90
N VAL A 10 -20.42 9.03 -8.23
CA VAL A 10 -21.48 8.31 -8.93
C VAL A 10 -21.27 6.81 -8.84
N GLY A 11 -20.03 6.34 -9.01
CA GLY A 11 -19.68 4.92 -8.92
C GLY A 11 -19.88 4.35 -7.52
N SER A 12 -19.52 5.08 -6.46
CA SER A 12 -19.71 4.66 -5.08
C SER A 12 -21.18 4.69 -4.66
N ALA A 13 -21.97 5.63 -5.17
CA ALA A 13 -23.41 5.66 -4.93
C ALA A 13 -24.09 4.44 -5.54
N ILE A 14 -23.87 4.18 -6.83
CA ILE A 14 -24.48 3.03 -7.53
C ILE A 14 -23.94 1.71 -6.96
N GLY A 15 -22.62 1.60 -6.79
CA GLY A 15 -21.98 0.41 -6.25
C GLY A 15 -22.34 0.14 -4.80
N GLY A 16 -22.53 1.19 -3.98
CA GLY A 16 -22.98 1.09 -2.60
C GLY A 16 -24.42 0.60 -2.49
N VAL A 17 -25.34 1.17 -3.27
CA VAL A 17 -26.74 0.72 -3.31
C VAL A 17 -26.83 -0.72 -3.79
N TYR A 18 -26.14 -1.04 -4.89
CA TYR A 18 -26.14 -2.39 -5.45
C TYR A 18 -25.51 -3.39 -4.47
N GLY A 19 -24.37 -3.04 -3.86
CA GLY A 19 -23.67 -3.87 -2.89
C GLY A 19 -24.47 -4.11 -1.63
N LEU A 20 -25.20 -3.11 -1.12
CA LEU A 20 -26.10 -3.26 0.03
C LEU A 20 -27.30 -4.15 -0.30
N LEU A 21 -27.93 -3.99 -1.47
CA LEU A 21 -29.08 -4.79 -1.88
C LEU A 21 -28.72 -6.26 -2.17
N THR A 22 -27.48 -6.53 -2.60
CA THR A 22 -26.99 -7.89 -2.87
C THR A 22 -26.13 -8.48 -1.76
N ALA A 23 -25.97 -7.77 -0.63
CA ALA A 23 -25.21 -8.26 0.51
C ALA A 23 -25.93 -9.46 1.16
N LYS A 24 -25.50 -10.67 0.79
CA LYS A 24 -25.96 -11.93 1.42
C LYS A 24 -25.39 -12.17 2.83
N ARG A 25 -24.67 -11.20 3.41
CA ARG A 25 -23.87 -11.37 4.64
C ARG A 25 -24.28 -10.35 5.68
N SER A 26 -24.13 -10.71 6.96
CA SER A 26 -24.39 -9.77 8.06
C SER A 26 -23.38 -8.62 8.03
N GLY A 27 -23.77 -7.47 8.61
CA GLY A 27 -22.90 -6.30 8.73
C GLY A 27 -21.60 -6.62 9.48
N VAL A 28 -21.69 -7.42 10.56
CA VAL A 28 -20.55 -7.87 11.37
C VAL A 28 -19.54 -8.67 10.54
N GLU A 29 -20.02 -9.67 9.78
CA GLU A 29 -19.15 -10.49 8.91
C GLU A 29 -18.48 -9.63 7.82
N THR A 30 -19.23 -8.67 7.28
CA THR A 30 -18.72 -7.75 6.26
C THR A 30 -17.61 -6.85 6.82
N ARG A 31 -17.80 -6.27 8.00
CA ARG A 31 -16.78 -5.47 8.70
C ARG A 31 -15.53 -6.29 9.03
N HIS A 32 -15.71 -7.50 9.56
CA HIS A 32 -14.59 -8.38 9.89
C HIS A 32 -13.76 -8.77 8.65
N ARG A 33 -14.43 -8.99 7.51
CA ARG A 33 -13.74 -9.28 6.24
C ARG A 33 -13.04 -8.06 5.64
N LEU A 34 -13.65 -6.87 5.72
CA LEU A 34 -13.03 -5.62 5.28
C LEU A 34 -11.78 -5.31 6.11
N ARG A 35 -11.87 -5.49 7.43
CA ARG A 35 -10.75 -5.33 8.37
C ARG A 35 -9.57 -6.21 8.00
N ARG A 36 -9.82 -7.51 7.76
CA ARG A 36 -8.80 -8.47 7.31
C ARG A 36 -8.18 -8.06 5.98
N GLN A 37 -9.00 -7.77 4.97
CA GLN A 37 -8.49 -7.38 3.65
C GLN A 37 -7.59 -6.14 3.70
N VAL A 38 -7.97 -5.10 4.46
CA VAL A 38 -7.17 -3.87 4.56
C VAL A 38 -5.87 -4.12 5.34
N THR A 39 -5.92 -4.95 6.38
CA THR A 39 -4.72 -5.36 7.13
C THR A 39 -3.76 -6.15 6.24
N ASP A 40 -4.26 -7.17 5.52
CA ASP A 40 -3.46 -7.99 4.61
C ASP A 40 -2.82 -7.16 3.47
N LEU A 41 -3.57 -6.18 2.94
CA LEU A 41 -3.08 -5.23 1.94
C LEU A 41 -1.95 -4.36 2.53
N THR A 42 -2.14 -3.83 3.73
CA THR A 42 -1.13 -3.00 4.43
C THR A 42 0.15 -3.79 4.68
N ASP A 43 0.03 -5.03 5.16
CA ASP A 43 1.17 -5.92 5.39
C ASP A 43 1.90 -6.25 4.09
N SER A 44 1.16 -6.45 2.99
CA SER A 44 1.75 -6.71 1.69
C SER A 44 2.56 -5.52 1.17
N VAL A 45 2.07 -4.30 1.35
CA VAL A 45 2.82 -3.08 1.01
C VAL A 45 4.08 -2.95 1.88
N GLN A 46 3.97 -3.23 3.18
CA GLN A 46 5.13 -3.21 4.09
C GLN A 46 6.20 -4.24 3.68
N ARG A 47 5.78 -5.45 3.27
CA ARG A 47 6.73 -6.47 2.79
C ARG A 47 7.48 -6.01 1.54
N VAL A 48 6.80 -5.38 0.57
CA VAL A 48 7.46 -4.81 -0.61
C VAL A 48 8.50 -3.78 -0.22
N ASN A 49 8.17 -2.87 0.71
CA ASN A 49 9.12 -1.88 1.22
C ASN A 49 10.35 -2.54 1.86
N ASN A 50 10.15 -3.57 2.68
CA ASN A 50 11.26 -4.30 3.31
C ASN A 50 12.13 -5.03 2.28
N SER A 51 11.53 -5.63 1.24
CA SER A 51 12.28 -6.26 0.15
C SER A 51 13.14 -5.26 -0.62
N VAL A 52 12.65 -4.03 -0.82
CA VAL A 52 13.43 -2.97 -1.46
C VAL A 52 14.62 -2.54 -0.59
N GLN A 53 14.45 -2.45 0.73
CA GLN A 53 15.57 -2.18 1.65
C GLN A 53 16.61 -3.30 1.65
N ALA A 54 16.16 -4.57 1.67
CA ALA A 54 17.08 -5.71 1.57
C ALA A 54 17.83 -5.73 0.24
N PHE A 55 17.17 -5.34 -0.86
CA PHE A 55 17.81 -5.22 -2.17
C PHE A 55 18.84 -4.08 -2.21
N GLN A 56 18.57 -2.95 -1.55
CA GLN A 56 19.56 -1.87 -1.39
C GLN A 56 20.82 -2.37 -0.66
N ALA A 57 20.65 -3.06 0.47
CA ALA A 57 21.77 -3.61 1.23
C ALA A 57 22.58 -4.62 0.40
N ALA A 58 21.91 -5.44 -0.42
CA ALA A 58 22.59 -6.37 -1.32
C ALA A 58 23.41 -5.64 -2.41
N LEU A 59 22.93 -4.50 -2.92
CA LEU A 59 23.66 -3.68 -3.89
C LEU A 59 24.88 -2.99 -3.27
N GLU A 60 24.76 -2.46 -2.05
CA GLU A 60 25.89 -1.88 -1.30
C GLU A 60 26.99 -2.93 -1.04
N HIS A 61 26.58 -4.17 -0.72
CA HIS A 61 27.50 -5.29 -0.61
C HIS A 61 28.13 -5.71 -1.95
N LEU A 62 27.44 -5.51 -3.07
CA LEU A 62 27.95 -5.86 -4.40
C LEU A 62 28.99 -4.84 -4.89
N ASP A 63 28.75 -3.56 -4.64
CA ASP A 63 29.66 -2.45 -4.98
C ASP A 63 31.01 -2.58 -4.24
N THR A 64 30.96 -3.04 -2.98
CA THR A 64 32.16 -3.26 -2.16
C THR A 64 32.98 -4.50 -2.53
N VAL A 65 32.43 -5.45 -3.29
CA VAL A 65 33.03 -6.79 -3.53
C VAL A 65 33.68 -6.96 -4.92
N ASN A 66 33.84 -5.88 -5.72
CA ASN A 66 34.65 -5.78 -6.96
C ASN A 66 33.87 -5.91 -8.29
N THR A 67 33.95 -4.88 -9.15
CA THR A 67 34.13 -4.95 -10.63
C THR A 67 34.15 -3.53 -11.24
N GLU A 68 35.29 -3.11 -11.82
CA GLU A 68 35.51 -1.84 -12.54
C GLU A 68 34.59 -1.60 -13.77
N THR A 69 33.56 -2.44 -13.97
CA THR A 69 32.74 -2.50 -15.19
C THR A 69 31.23 -2.35 -14.93
N ALA A 70 30.77 -2.43 -13.66
CA ALA A 70 29.34 -2.40 -13.32
C ALA A 70 28.81 -1.07 -12.73
N THR A 71 29.71 -0.12 -12.46
CA THR A 71 29.44 1.09 -11.66
C THR A 71 28.25 1.95 -12.13
N PRO A 72 28.08 2.28 -13.42
CA PRO A 72 26.98 3.17 -13.82
C PRO A 72 25.60 2.53 -13.69
N THR A 73 25.49 1.21 -13.87
CA THR A 73 24.22 0.48 -13.70
C THR A 73 23.85 0.34 -12.23
N LEU A 74 24.84 0.06 -11.36
CA LEU A 74 24.63 -0.01 -9.91
C LEU A 74 24.18 1.34 -9.34
N ALA A 75 24.86 2.43 -9.72
CA ALA A 75 24.49 3.78 -9.31
C ALA A 75 23.08 4.18 -9.79
N ALA A 76 22.68 3.75 -10.99
CA ALA A 76 21.33 4.00 -11.50
C ALA A 76 20.25 3.23 -10.70
N ILE A 77 20.53 1.98 -10.33
CA ILE A 77 19.60 1.17 -9.51
C ILE A 77 19.50 1.75 -8.09
N GLU A 78 20.62 2.15 -7.49
CA GLU A 78 20.64 2.77 -6.17
C GLU A 78 19.79 4.05 -6.15
N LYS A 79 19.96 4.92 -7.16
CA LYS A 79 19.14 6.13 -7.30
C LYS A 79 17.64 5.82 -7.44
N LEU A 80 17.28 4.78 -8.20
CA LEU A 80 15.89 4.35 -8.35
C LEU A 80 15.30 3.86 -7.02
N ILE A 81 16.09 3.12 -6.23
CA ILE A 81 15.67 2.65 -4.91
C ILE A 81 15.50 3.81 -3.94
N GLN A 82 16.46 4.74 -3.89
CA GLN A 82 16.39 5.92 -3.03
C GLN A 82 15.16 6.78 -3.37
N GLU A 83 14.90 7.02 -4.66
CA GLU A 83 13.70 7.75 -5.10
C GLU A 83 12.42 7.00 -4.72
N PHE A 84 12.39 5.68 -4.92
CA PHE A 84 11.26 4.87 -4.50
C PHE A 84 11.01 4.96 -3.00
N GLN A 85 12.04 4.85 -2.17
CA GLN A 85 11.92 4.93 -0.71
C GLN A 85 11.46 6.33 -0.28
N PHE A 86 12.08 7.39 -0.80
CA PHE A 86 11.71 8.77 -0.52
C PHE A 86 10.25 9.06 -0.85
N GLN A 87 9.76 8.60 -2.01
CA GLN A 87 8.36 8.76 -2.38
C GLN A 87 7.41 7.86 -1.58
N SER A 88 7.86 6.66 -1.22
CA SER A 88 7.02 5.64 -0.59
C SER A 88 6.87 5.82 0.91
N GLU A 89 7.86 6.37 1.62
CA GLU A 89 7.75 6.66 3.06
C GLU A 89 6.49 7.46 3.45
N PRO A 90 6.22 8.65 2.89
CA PRO A 90 5.02 9.40 3.24
C PRO A 90 3.74 8.69 2.77
N ARG A 91 3.81 7.94 1.68
CA ARG A 91 2.67 7.15 1.18
C ARG A 91 2.35 5.99 2.12
N LEU A 92 3.37 5.31 2.64
CA LEU A 92 3.26 4.19 3.56
C LEU A 92 2.72 4.64 4.91
N LYS A 93 3.18 5.79 5.42
CA LYS A 93 2.60 6.43 6.62
C LYS A 93 1.10 6.69 6.43
N ARG A 94 0.71 7.34 5.33
CA ARG A 94 -0.71 7.60 5.02
C ARG A 94 -1.54 6.33 4.91
N VAL A 95 -1.01 5.25 4.33
CA VAL A 95 -1.69 3.96 4.26
C VAL A 95 -1.89 3.39 5.67
N LYS A 96 -0.87 3.43 6.54
CA LYS A 96 -0.99 2.99 7.93
C LYS A 96 -2.02 3.80 8.70
N ASP A 97 -1.96 5.13 8.63
CA ASP A 97 -2.89 6.03 9.31
C ASP A 97 -4.35 5.80 8.85
N ALA A 98 -4.54 5.63 7.54
CA ALA A 98 -5.86 5.32 6.96
C ALA A 98 -6.36 3.94 7.38
N THR A 99 -5.47 2.94 7.44
CA THR A 99 -5.79 1.60 7.92
C THR A 99 -6.13 1.59 9.41
N GLU A 100 -5.42 2.35 10.24
CA GLU A 100 -5.73 2.51 11.68
C GLU A 100 -7.09 3.20 11.89
N THR A 101 -7.35 4.25 11.12
CA THR A 101 -8.64 4.95 11.14
C THR A 101 -9.75 4.01 10.72
N LEU A 102 -9.60 3.30 9.61
CA LEU A 102 -10.59 2.34 9.15
C LEU A 102 -10.79 1.18 10.14
N ASN A 103 -9.72 0.68 10.77
CA ASN A 103 -9.81 -0.34 11.82
C ASN A 103 -10.60 0.15 13.05
N ARG A 104 -10.45 1.42 13.41
CA ARG A 104 -11.19 2.07 14.50
C ARG A 104 -12.66 2.20 14.13
N ASP A 105 -12.96 2.71 12.94
CA ASP A 105 -14.33 2.93 12.45
C ASP A 105 -15.09 1.61 12.23
N LEU A 106 -14.38 0.54 11.85
CA LEU A 106 -14.96 -0.79 11.72
C LEU A 106 -15.08 -1.54 13.06
N GLY A 107 -14.41 -1.05 14.12
CA GLY A 107 -14.34 -1.67 15.44
C GLY A 107 -15.16 -0.97 16.53
N GLN A 108 -15.60 0.28 16.33
CA GLN A 108 -16.53 0.99 17.20
C GLN A 108 -17.97 0.68 16.76
N ASP A 109 -18.60 -0.31 17.38
CA ASP A 109 -20.05 -0.44 17.57
C ASP A 109 -20.24 -1.61 18.55
N ASP A 110 -20.26 -1.28 19.85
CA ASP A 110 -20.98 -2.07 20.86
C ASP A 110 -22.45 -1.63 20.86
#